data_AF-A0A962YXF7-F1
#
_entry.id   AF-A0A962YXF7-F1
#
_cell.length_a   1.000
_cell.length_b   1.000
_cell.length_c   1.000
_cell.angle_alpha   90.00
_cell.angle_beta   90.00
_cell.angle_gamma   90.00
#
_symmetry.space_group_name_H-M   'P 1'
#
loop_
_entity.id
_entity.type
_entity.pdbx_description
1 polymer ?
#
loop_
_entity_poly.entity_id
_entity_poly.type
_entity_poly.pdbx_seq_one_letter_code
_entity_poly.pdbx_strand_id
1 'polypeptide(L)'
;SVSLFGLTVYWVRHAGVIQGWIRRLILSLLGFVVCLFIFFVTILTKIKEGSITALLFTALVVGVCYFIRYYNQKIERLKRELNESLEKPLLKGESNVAREIDPKLPTAIFFAKGTGPALHTILWVERMFPKHFKNYIFLSYGVVDTGSYGSDRALEALKLKTDHALKYLVDFAEEHGVAAKAVGDFGIDPIEGMSGLAAQISEEYPNSVFFAARYIYEKENILSRLIHSDFSLAIQRKLQSLGMRMLIIPLKI
;
A
#
# COMPACT_ATOMS: atom_id res chain seq x y z
N SER A 1 16.75 -21.07 -5.01
CA SER A 1 17.46 -20.12 -5.90
C SER A 1 16.97 -18.68 -5.77
N VAL A 2 15.66 -18.41 -5.85
CA VAL A 2 15.09 -17.04 -5.76
C VAL A 2 15.32 -16.38 -4.39
N SER A 3 15.27 -17.15 -3.31
CA SER A 3 15.55 -16.68 -1.94
C SER A 3 16.99 -16.21 -1.74
N LEU A 4 17.97 -16.94 -2.28
CA LEU A 4 19.40 -16.60 -2.20
C LEU A 4 19.75 -15.38 -3.05
N PHE A 5 19.19 -15.27 -4.26
CA PHE A 5 19.34 -14.05 -5.08
C PHE A 5 18.68 -12.83 -4.41
N GLY A 6 17.51 -13.03 -3.79
CA GLY A 6 16.83 -12.01 -2.99
C GLY A 6 17.69 -11.55 -1.81
N LEU A 7 18.34 -12.48 -1.11
CA LEU A 7 19.31 -12.17 -0.04
C LEU A 7 20.53 -11.42 -0.57
N THR A 8 21.11 -11.81 -1.72
CA THR A 8 22.25 -11.11 -2.32
C THR A 8 21.88 -9.66 -2.67
N VAL A 9 20.71 -9.41 -3.27
CA VAL A 9 20.24 -8.05 -3.57
C VAL A 9 19.89 -7.27 -2.30
N TYR A 10 19.27 -7.93 -1.31
CA TYR A 10 18.96 -7.33 -0.01
C TYR A 10 20.22 -6.88 0.71
N TRP A 11 21.24 -7.74 0.72
CA TRP A 11 22.54 -7.40 1.23
C TRP A 11 23.07 -6.20 0.42
N VAL A 12 23.16 -6.25 -0.91
CA VAL A 12 23.73 -5.14 -1.74
C VAL A 12 23.07 -3.79 -1.46
N ARG A 13 21.76 -3.76 -1.19
CA ARG A 13 21.04 -2.53 -0.83
C ARG A 13 21.30 -2.01 0.59
N HIS A 14 21.71 -2.88 1.51
CA HIS A 14 22.05 -2.52 2.91
C HIS A 14 23.56 -2.48 3.16
N ALA A 15 24.35 -2.30 2.10
CA ALA A 15 25.79 -2.12 2.18
C ALA A 15 26.15 -0.97 3.14
N GLY A 16 26.94 -1.26 4.17
CA GLY A 16 27.44 -0.27 5.12
C GLY A 16 26.60 -0.05 6.40
N VAL A 17 25.45 -0.69 6.55
CA VAL A 17 24.60 -0.55 7.76
C VAL A 17 24.84 -1.67 8.80
N ILE A 18 25.34 -2.83 8.36
CA ILE A 18 25.47 -4.05 9.19
C ILE A 18 26.92 -4.52 9.19
N GLN A 19 27.52 -4.74 10.38
CA GLN A 19 28.88 -5.26 10.51
C GLN A 19 28.96 -6.73 10.03
N GLY A 20 29.92 -7.07 9.17
CA GLY A 20 30.07 -8.43 8.60
C GLY A 20 29.22 -8.72 7.35
N TRP A 21 28.63 -7.67 6.76
CA TRP A 21 27.80 -7.70 5.56
C TRP A 21 28.40 -8.46 4.36
N ILE A 22 29.70 -8.26 4.09
CA ILE A 22 30.43 -8.87 2.97
C ILE A 22 30.50 -10.40 3.11
N ARG A 23 30.71 -10.93 4.31
CA ARG A 23 30.76 -12.40 4.54
C ARG A 23 29.39 -13.05 4.27
N ARG A 24 28.30 -12.40 4.68
CA ARG A 24 26.93 -12.88 4.46
C ARG A 24 26.52 -12.78 2.99
N LEU A 25 27.01 -11.77 2.28
CA LEU A 25 26.85 -11.66 0.82
C LEU A 25 27.59 -12.79 0.10
N ILE A 26 28.86 -13.04 0.44
CA ILE A 26 29.65 -14.12 -0.16
C ILE A 26 28.98 -15.48 0.09
N LEU A 27 28.47 -15.73 1.30
CA LEU A 27 27.75 -16.97 1.62
C LEU A 27 26.48 -17.15 0.77
N SER A 28 25.71 -16.07 0.59
CA SER A 28 24.47 -16.08 -0.20
C SER A 28 24.75 -16.24 -1.70
N LEU A 29 25.83 -15.64 -2.19
CA LEU A 29 26.28 -15.73 -3.56
C LEU A 29 26.84 -17.13 -3.89
N LEU A 30 27.58 -17.73 -2.95
CA LEU A 30 28.07 -19.11 -3.09
C LEU A 30 26.92 -20.11 -3.12
N GLY A 31 25.93 -19.97 -2.24
CA GLY A 31 24.71 -20.79 -2.27
C GLY A 31 23.89 -20.60 -3.56
N PHE A 32 23.86 -19.39 -4.13
CA PHE A 32 23.24 -19.12 -5.42
C PHE A 32 23.97 -19.84 -6.57
N VAL A 33 25.31 -19.77 -6.61
CA VAL A 33 26.13 -20.45 -7.62
C VAL A 33 25.94 -21.96 -7.55
N VAL A 34 25.89 -22.55 -6.34
CA VAL A 34 25.65 -23.99 -6.16
C VAL A 34 24.25 -24.38 -6.64
N CYS A 35 23.22 -23.61 -6.31
CA CYS A 35 21.86 -23.85 -6.83
C CYS A 35 21.79 -23.75 -8.36
N LEU A 36 22.47 -22.76 -8.95
CA LEU A 36 22.49 -22.54 -10.40
C LEU A 36 23.25 -23.67 -11.10
N PHE A 37 24.36 -24.12 -10.51
CA PHE A 37 25.13 -25.25 -10.98
C PHE A 37 24.32 -26.56 -10.96
N ILE A 38 23.66 -26.87 -9.84
CA ILE A 38 22.81 -28.07 -9.74
C ILE A 38 21.69 -27.99 -10.77
N PHE A 39 21.01 -26.85 -10.89
CA PHE A 39 19.95 -26.64 -11.89
C PHE A 39 20.46 -26.84 -13.33
N PHE A 40 21.64 -26.30 -13.65
CA PHE A 40 22.26 -26.44 -14.97
C PHE A 40 22.63 -27.90 -15.28
N VAL A 41 23.20 -28.61 -14.30
CA VAL A 41 23.52 -30.04 -14.40
C VAL A 41 22.23 -30.86 -14.59
N THR A 42 21.15 -30.55 -13.84
CA THR A 42 19.85 -31.22 -14.02
C THR A 42 19.25 -30.98 -15.40
N ILE A 43 19.37 -29.76 -15.94
CA ILE A 43 18.94 -29.47 -17.32
C ILE A 43 19.73 -30.29 -18.33
N LEU A 44 21.06 -30.29 -18.25
CA LEU A 44 21.92 -30.99 -19.21
C LEU A 44 21.74 -32.51 -19.15
N THR A 45 21.56 -33.07 -17.96
CA THR A 45 21.28 -34.51 -17.77
C THR A 45 19.91 -34.89 -18.31
N LYS A 46 18.86 -34.09 -18.04
CA LYS A 46 17.50 -34.34 -18.54
C LYS A 46 17.34 -34.18 -20.05
N ILE A 47 18.11 -33.28 -20.68
CA ILE A 47 18.14 -33.13 -22.15
C ILE A 47 18.72 -34.39 -22.79
N LYS A 48 19.75 -35.01 -22.19
CA LYS A 48 20.32 -36.28 -22.67
C LYS A 48 19.36 -37.46 -22.51
N GLU A 49 18.51 -37.45 -21.49
CA GLU A 49 17.45 -38.45 -21.28
C GLU A 49 16.22 -38.25 -22.18
N GLY A 50 16.19 -37.20 -23.03
CA GLY A 50 15.06 -36.91 -23.92
C GLY A 50 13.81 -36.35 -23.21
N SER A 51 13.92 -36.00 -21.93
CA SER A 51 12.79 -35.53 -21.12
C SER A 51 12.61 -34.01 -21.25
N ILE A 52 12.02 -33.57 -22.37
CA ILE A 52 11.67 -32.16 -22.65
C ILE A 52 10.56 -31.66 -21.70
N THR A 53 9.79 -32.56 -21.11
CA THR A 53 8.64 -32.24 -20.24
C THR A 53 9.05 -31.46 -18.98
N ALA A 54 10.17 -31.80 -18.36
CA ALA A 54 10.67 -31.09 -17.18
C ALA A 54 11.13 -29.65 -17.50
N LEU A 55 11.77 -29.46 -18.66
CA LEU A 55 12.22 -28.16 -19.14
C LEU A 55 11.00 -27.24 -19.45
N LEU A 56 9.96 -27.78 -20.10
CA LEU A 56 8.73 -27.06 -20.37
C LEU A 56 8.00 -26.63 -19.10
N PHE A 57 7.88 -27.52 -18.11
CA PHE A 57 7.20 -27.20 -16.86
C PHE A 57 7.94 -26.11 -16.07
N THR A 58 9.27 -26.22 -15.96
CA THR A 58 10.09 -25.21 -15.29
C THR A 58 10.06 -23.87 -16.02
N ALA A 59 10.13 -23.87 -17.36
CA ALA A 59 9.98 -22.66 -18.17
C ALA A 59 8.59 -22.01 -18.01
N LEU A 60 7.53 -22.81 -17.95
CA LEU A 60 6.16 -22.34 -17.71
C LEU A 60 6.04 -21.65 -16.34
N VAL A 61 6.50 -22.30 -15.27
CA VAL A 61 6.43 -21.73 -13.91
C VAL A 61 7.24 -20.45 -13.81
N VAL A 62 8.46 -20.42 -14.35
CA VAL A 62 9.29 -19.20 -14.37
C VAL A 62 8.63 -18.09 -15.20
N GLY A 63 8.04 -18.44 -16.35
CA GLY A 63 7.30 -17.51 -17.20
C GLY A 63 6.10 -16.90 -16.49
N VAL A 64 5.30 -17.71 -15.79
CA VAL A 64 4.16 -17.24 -15.00
C VAL A 64 4.63 -16.34 -13.85
N CYS A 65 5.68 -16.72 -13.12
CA CYS A 65 6.25 -15.87 -12.08
C CYS A 65 6.74 -14.53 -12.62
N TYR A 66 7.41 -14.52 -13.77
CA TYR A 66 7.89 -13.29 -14.41
C TYR A 66 6.71 -12.42 -14.88
N PHE A 67 5.68 -13.03 -15.47
CA PHE A 67 4.48 -12.34 -15.90
C PHE A 67 3.75 -11.66 -14.74
N ILE A 68 3.57 -12.36 -13.60
CA ILE A 68 2.97 -11.78 -12.39
C ILE A 68 3.81 -10.60 -11.89
N ARG A 69 5.14 -10.75 -11.86
CA ARG A 69 6.05 -9.67 -11.42
C ARG A 69 5.97 -8.45 -12.33
N TYR A 70 6.00 -8.67 -13.64
CA TYR A 70 5.87 -7.62 -14.65
C TYR A 70 4.53 -6.91 -14.52
N TYR A 71 3.44 -7.66 -14.35
CA TYR A 71 2.10 -7.11 -14.18
C TYR A 71 1.98 -6.25 -12.92
N ASN A 72 2.48 -6.73 -11.77
CA ASN A 72 2.47 -5.96 -10.52
C ASN A 72 3.31 -4.67 -10.64
N GLN A 73 4.48 -4.73 -11.27
CA GLN A 73 5.30 -3.53 -11.50
C GLN A 73 4.61 -2.52 -12.42
N LYS A 74 3.90 -2.99 -13.46
CA LYS A 74 3.13 -2.12 -14.35
C LYS A 74 1.98 -1.43 -13.59
N ILE A 75 1.26 -2.17 -12.75
CA ILE A 75 0.17 -1.60 -11.92
C ILE A 75 0.71 -0.53 -10.97
N GLU A 76 1.83 -0.78 -10.29
CA GLU A 76 2.40 0.18 -9.36
C GLU A 76 2.86 1.47 -10.05
N ARG A 77 3.33 1.40 -11.31
CA ARG A 77 3.63 2.61 -12.10
C ARG A 77 2.38 3.40 -12.42
N LEU A 78 1.32 2.74 -12.90
CA LEU A 78 0.04 3.39 -13.21
C LEU A 78 -0.56 4.09 -11.98
N LYS A 79 -0.48 3.46 -10.80
CA LYS A 79 -0.92 4.08 -9.54
C LYS A 79 -0.11 5.33 -9.20
N ARG A 80 1.20 5.32 -9.42
CA ARG A 80 2.07 6.48 -9.16
C ARG A 80 1.77 7.63 -10.10
N GLU A 81 1.69 7.35 -11.41
CA GLU A 81 1.32 8.34 -12.42
C GLU A 81 -0.04 8.98 -12.11
N LEU A 82 -1.02 8.16 -11.71
CA LEU A 82 -2.32 8.67 -11.30
C LEU A 82 -2.22 9.54 -10.04
N ASN A 83 -1.45 9.12 -9.03
CA ASN A 83 -1.26 9.92 -7.82
C ASN A 83 -0.62 11.27 -8.12
N GLU A 84 0.44 11.30 -8.93
CA GLU A 84 1.10 12.55 -9.35
C GLU A 84 0.17 13.45 -10.16
N SER A 85 -0.68 12.89 -11.01
CA SER A 85 -1.66 13.68 -11.77
C SER A 85 -2.80 14.25 -10.92
N LEU A 86 -3.10 13.61 -9.78
CA LEU A 86 -4.16 14.02 -8.87
C LEU A 86 -3.65 14.98 -7.78
N GLU A 87 -2.35 14.94 -7.46
CA GLU A 87 -1.71 15.89 -6.56
C GLU A 87 -1.75 17.29 -7.18
N LYS A 88 -2.61 18.14 -6.63
CA LYS A 88 -2.66 19.55 -7.01
C LYS A 88 -1.58 20.31 -6.25
N PRO A 89 -0.89 21.27 -6.87
CA PRO A 89 -0.07 22.23 -6.14
C PRO A 89 -0.95 22.94 -5.12
N LEU A 90 -0.59 22.86 -3.84
CA LEU A 90 -1.21 23.67 -2.80
C LEU A 90 -0.98 25.14 -3.15
N LEU A 91 -2.04 25.94 -3.16
CA LEU A 91 -1.89 27.38 -3.25
C LEU A 91 -1.35 27.77 -1.89
N LYS A 92 -0.06 28.14 -1.81
CA LYS A 92 0.55 28.71 -0.58
C LYS A 92 -0.22 29.98 -0.18
N GLY A 93 -1.37 29.79 0.44
CA GLY A 93 -2.17 30.76 1.15
C GLY A 93 -1.84 30.60 2.63
N GLU A 94 -1.82 31.72 3.32
CA GLU A 94 -1.41 31.85 4.72
C GLU A 94 -1.93 30.70 5.59
N SER A 95 -1.02 30.16 6.40
CA SER A 95 -1.28 29.23 7.51
C SER A 95 -2.61 29.56 8.18
N ASN A 96 -3.68 28.88 7.77
CA ASN A 96 -4.95 28.97 8.45
C ASN A 96 -4.76 28.28 9.79
N VAL A 97 -5.05 29.00 10.87
CA VAL A 97 -5.03 28.49 12.24
C VAL A 97 -5.73 27.14 12.25
N ALA A 98 -5.04 26.10 12.74
CA ALA A 98 -5.57 24.74 12.87
C ALA A 98 -6.96 24.83 13.53
N ARG A 99 -8.00 24.53 12.74
CA ARG A 99 -9.38 24.69 13.22
C ARG A 99 -9.67 23.54 14.16
N GLU A 100 -10.11 23.86 15.37
CA GLU A 100 -10.45 22.86 16.37
C GLU A 100 -11.63 22.01 15.85
N ILE A 101 -11.47 20.69 15.90
CA ILE A 101 -12.47 19.75 15.41
C ILE A 101 -13.55 19.57 16.47
N ASP A 102 -14.79 19.88 16.15
CA ASP A 102 -15.94 19.61 17.04
C ASP A 102 -16.43 18.17 16.83
N PRO A 103 -16.27 17.25 17.80
CA PRO A 103 -16.64 15.84 17.62
C PRO A 103 -18.14 15.59 17.38
N LYS A 104 -19.00 16.55 17.68
CA LYS A 104 -20.47 16.41 17.52
C LYS A 104 -20.94 16.66 16.10
N LEU A 105 -20.16 17.39 15.29
CA LEU A 105 -20.53 17.74 13.93
C LEU A 105 -20.32 16.55 12.96
N PRO A 106 -21.04 16.53 11.82
CA PRO A 106 -20.87 15.49 10.80
C PRO A 106 -19.43 15.41 10.31
N THR A 107 -18.84 14.22 10.46
CA THR A 107 -17.42 13.96 10.22
C THR A 107 -17.22 12.95 9.09
N ALA A 108 -16.44 13.30 8.06
CA ALA A 108 -16.04 12.37 7.02
C ALA A 108 -14.64 11.81 7.34
N ILE A 109 -14.54 10.48 7.38
CA ILE A 109 -13.29 9.78 7.67
C ILE A 109 -12.78 9.14 6.38
N PHE A 110 -11.57 9.46 5.97
CA PHE A 110 -10.98 9.01 4.71
C PHE A 110 -9.85 8.01 4.93
N PHE A 111 -9.93 6.84 4.31
CA PHE A 111 -8.80 5.90 4.28
C PHE A 111 -7.77 6.32 3.25
N ALA A 112 -6.67 6.90 3.75
CA ALA A 112 -5.56 7.41 2.97
C ALA A 112 -4.45 6.37 2.82
N LYS A 113 -4.50 5.60 1.73
CA LYS A 113 -3.35 4.78 1.25
C LYS A 113 -2.29 5.60 0.52
N GLY A 114 -2.66 6.82 0.12
CA GLY A 114 -1.84 7.77 -0.62
C GLY A 114 -2.65 9.06 -0.84
N THR A 115 -1.96 10.10 -1.25
CA THR A 115 -2.49 11.44 -1.54
C THR A 115 -3.53 11.42 -2.65
N GLY A 116 -3.19 10.88 -3.83
CA GLY A 116 -4.09 10.85 -5.00
C GLY A 116 -5.47 10.25 -4.75
N PRO A 117 -5.59 9.02 -4.20
CA PRO A 117 -6.89 8.40 -3.95
C PRO A 117 -7.67 9.11 -2.86
N ALA A 118 -6.99 9.67 -1.85
CA ALA A 118 -7.63 10.45 -0.80
C ALA A 118 -8.20 11.76 -1.37
N LEU A 119 -7.43 12.51 -2.18
CA LEU A 119 -7.91 13.71 -2.89
C LEU A 119 -9.12 13.42 -3.77
N HIS A 120 -9.08 12.34 -4.56
CA HIS A 120 -10.23 11.94 -5.38
C HIS A 120 -11.46 11.68 -4.52
N THR A 121 -11.28 11.04 -3.36
CA THR A 121 -12.35 10.73 -2.42
C THR A 121 -12.93 12.00 -1.80
N ILE A 122 -12.09 12.97 -1.40
CA ILE A 122 -12.51 14.28 -0.90
C ILE A 122 -13.34 15.02 -1.97
N LEU A 123 -12.82 15.14 -3.19
CA LEU A 123 -13.50 15.86 -4.28
C LEU A 123 -14.85 15.23 -4.65
N TRP A 124 -14.95 13.89 -4.55
CA TRP A 124 -16.20 13.19 -4.74
C TRP A 124 -17.19 13.48 -3.61
N VAL A 125 -16.74 13.47 -2.36
CA VAL A 125 -17.59 13.78 -1.19
C VAL A 125 -18.12 15.21 -1.27
N GLU A 126 -17.28 16.19 -1.61
CA GLU A 126 -17.70 17.59 -1.81
C GLU A 126 -18.75 17.72 -2.93
N ARG A 127 -18.63 16.93 -4.00
CA ARG A 127 -19.60 16.94 -5.11
C ARG A 127 -20.94 16.31 -4.75
N MET A 128 -20.91 15.20 -4.01
CA MET A 128 -22.11 14.42 -3.69
C MET A 128 -22.84 14.90 -2.44
N PHE A 129 -22.10 15.43 -1.46
CA PHE A 129 -22.59 15.89 -0.17
C PHE A 129 -22.13 17.34 0.11
N PRO A 130 -22.51 18.31 -0.74
CA PRO A 130 -21.99 19.66 -0.66
C PRO A 130 -22.24 20.28 0.72
N LYS A 131 -21.16 20.74 1.38
CA LYS A 131 -21.16 21.40 2.70
C LYS A 131 -21.78 20.58 3.85
N HIS A 132 -21.99 19.28 3.68
CA HIS A 132 -22.59 18.41 4.71
C HIS A 132 -21.63 18.14 5.86
N PHE A 133 -20.40 17.74 5.52
CA PHE A 133 -19.36 17.42 6.50
C PHE A 133 -18.61 18.69 6.93
N LYS A 134 -18.35 18.82 8.22
CA LYS A 134 -17.60 19.95 8.81
C LYS A 134 -16.21 19.58 9.29
N ASN A 135 -15.99 18.28 9.49
CA ASN A 135 -14.73 17.73 9.98
C ASN A 135 -14.25 16.64 9.04
N TYR A 136 -12.96 16.65 8.72
CA TYR A 136 -12.26 15.62 7.95
C TYR A 136 -11.23 14.90 8.80
N ILE A 137 -11.27 13.57 8.80
CA ILE A 137 -10.27 12.76 9.49
C ILE A 137 -9.60 11.85 8.48
N PHE A 138 -8.27 11.95 8.36
CA PHE A 138 -7.48 11.10 7.49
C PHE A 138 -6.89 9.95 8.29
N LEU A 139 -7.23 8.72 7.88
CA LEU A 139 -6.74 7.49 8.49
C LEU A 139 -5.77 6.79 7.56
N SER A 140 -4.56 6.53 8.04
CA SER A 140 -3.59 5.69 7.32
C SER A 140 -3.08 4.57 8.20
N TYR A 141 -2.91 3.39 7.62
CA TYR A 141 -2.33 2.24 8.30
C TYR A 141 -1.19 1.68 7.45
N GLY A 142 0.04 1.75 7.98
CA GLY A 142 1.22 1.21 7.32
C GLY A 142 1.44 -0.26 7.69
N VAL A 143 1.57 -1.12 6.69
CA VAL A 143 1.97 -2.51 6.90
C VAL A 143 3.46 -2.57 7.15
N VAL A 144 3.86 -3.15 8.28
CA VAL A 144 5.25 -3.45 8.60
C VAL A 144 5.46 -4.95 8.38
N ASP A 145 6.31 -5.30 7.42
CA ASP A 145 6.68 -6.70 7.22
C ASP A 145 7.43 -7.21 8.46
N THR A 146 7.10 -8.43 8.91
CA THR A 146 7.78 -9.09 10.03
C THR A 146 9.28 -9.27 9.78
N GLY A 147 9.71 -9.31 8.51
CA GLY A 147 11.12 -9.32 8.10
C GLY A 147 11.80 -7.94 8.06
N SER A 148 11.04 -6.85 8.08
CA SER A 148 11.54 -5.46 8.10
C SER A 148 11.68 -4.88 9.51
N TYR A 149 11.34 -5.64 10.55
CA TYR A 149 11.57 -5.29 11.95
C TYR A 149 13.06 -5.08 12.30
N GLY A 150 13.98 -5.39 11.37
CA GLY A 150 15.44 -5.31 11.56
C GLY A 150 16.15 -4.12 10.89
N SER A 151 15.45 -3.21 10.21
CA SER A 151 16.08 -1.97 9.71
C SER A 151 15.24 -0.75 10.12
N ASP A 152 15.55 -0.18 11.28
CA ASP A 152 14.89 1.02 11.84
C ASP A 152 14.69 2.13 10.79
N ARG A 153 15.65 2.29 9.87
CA ARG A 153 15.59 3.25 8.76
C ARG A 153 14.44 3.03 7.77
N ALA A 154 14.07 1.78 7.49
CA ALA A 154 12.98 1.49 6.54
C ALA A 154 11.62 1.84 7.16
N LEU A 155 11.46 1.59 8.47
CA LEU A 155 10.27 1.98 9.21
C LEU A 155 10.19 3.51 9.36
N GLU A 156 11.30 4.18 9.69
CA GLU A 156 11.36 5.65 9.73
C GLU A 156 11.03 6.28 8.38
N ALA A 157 11.60 5.78 7.28
CA ALA A 157 11.28 6.27 5.95
C ALA A 157 9.81 6.07 5.59
N LEU A 158 9.20 4.95 5.99
CA LEU A 158 7.78 4.71 5.81
C LEU A 158 6.93 5.70 6.62
N LYS A 159 7.26 5.90 7.89
CA LYS A 159 6.59 6.87 8.77
C LYS A 159 6.66 8.28 8.17
N LEU A 160 7.86 8.77 7.86
CA LEU A 160 8.07 10.09 7.26
C LEU A 160 7.25 10.28 5.97
N LYS A 161 7.21 9.26 5.11
CA LYS A 161 6.43 9.32 3.86
C LYS A 161 4.93 9.40 4.14
N THR A 162 4.42 8.59 5.07
CA THR A 162 3.01 8.59 5.46
C THR A 162 2.63 9.91 6.13
N ASP A 163 3.46 10.42 7.04
CA ASP A 163 3.24 11.68 7.74
C ASP A 163 3.22 12.86 6.77
N HIS A 164 4.12 12.89 5.79
CA HIS A 164 4.12 13.91 4.74
C HIS A 164 2.84 13.87 3.89
N ALA A 165 2.38 12.67 3.50
CA ALA A 165 1.15 12.50 2.73
C ALA A 165 -0.09 12.93 3.54
N LEU A 166 -0.15 12.55 4.82
CA LEU A 166 -1.24 12.93 5.72
C LEU A 166 -1.26 14.43 5.99
N LYS A 167 -0.09 15.04 6.22
CA LYS A 167 0.04 16.48 6.41
C LYS A 167 -0.47 17.25 5.19
N TYR A 168 -0.05 16.85 3.99
CA TYR A 168 -0.55 17.44 2.75
C TYR A 168 -2.09 17.39 2.65
N LEU A 169 -2.73 16.29 3.08
CA LEU A 169 -4.18 16.16 3.05
C LEU A 169 -4.88 17.05 4.09
N VAL A 170 -4.29 17.21 5.27
CA VAL A 170 -4.77 18.15 6.30
C VAL A 170 -4.66 19.58 5.79
N ASP A 171 -3.49 19.98 5.29
CA ASP A 171 -3.25 21.31 4.73
C ASP A 171 -4.26 21.61 3.60
N PHE A 172 -4.50 20.64 2.70
CA PHE A 172 -5.51 20.74 1.65
C PHE A 172 -6.92 20.97 2.20
N ALA A 173 -7.34 20.25 3.24
CA ALA A 173 -8.66 20.40 3.83
C ALA A 173 -8.83 21.75 4.54
N GLU A 174 -7.79 22.22 5.23
CA GLU A 174 -7.79 23.52 5.93
C GLU A 174 -7.80 24.70 4.96
N GLU A 175 -7.08 24.61 3.83
CA GLU A 175 -7.16 25.58 2.73
C GLU A 175 -8.60 25.72 2.19
N HIS A 176 -9.36 24.63 2.17
CA HIS A 176 -10.77 24.62 1.75
C HIS A 176 -11.74 24.95 2.89
N GLY A 177 -11.23 25.31 4.08
CA GLY A 177 -12.01 25.78 5.20
C GLY A 177 -12.72 24.69 6.02
N VAL A 178 -12.21 23.46 5.99
CA VAL A 178 -12.73 22.33 6.77
C VAL A 178 -11.74 22.00 7.89
N ALA A 179 -12.23 21.68 9.09
CA ALA A 179 -11.36 21.28 10.20
C ALA A 179 -10.84 19.85 9.94
N ALA A 180 -9.54 19.62 10.04
CA ALA A 180 -8.94 18.35 9.65
C ALA A 180 -7.93 17.78 10.65
N LYS A 181 -7.92 16.45 10.82
CA LYS A 181 -6.97 15.70 11.67
C LYS A 181 -6.48 14.48 10.93
N ALA A 182 -5.21 14.15 11.10
CA ALA A 182 -4.62 12.94 10.57
C ALA A 182 -4.27 11.99 11.71
N VAL A 183 -4.53 10.70 11.50
CA VAL A 183 -4.19 9.62 12.41
C VAL A 183 -3.54 8.51 11.60
N GLY A 184 -2.30 8.18 11.96
CA GLY A 184 -1.51 7.12 11.34
C GLY A 184 -1.10 6.08 12.36
N ASP A 185 -1.21 4.80 12.01
CA ASP A 185 -0.67 3.70 12.81
C ASP A 185 0.02 2.65 11.93
N PHE A 186 0.79 1.77 12.54
CA PHE A 186 1.63 0.80 11.86
C PHE A 186 1.57 -0.57 12.53
N GLY A 187 1.51 -1.63 11.73
CA GLY A 187 1.59 -2.98 12.26
C GLY A 187 1.51 -4.06 11.20
N ILE A 188 1.37 -5.30 11.66
CA ILE A 188 1.54 -6.51 10.84
C ILE A 188 0.25 -6.85 10.08
N ASP A 189 -0.90 -6.65 10.72
CA ASP A 189 -2.21 -6.90 10.12
C ASP A 189 -2.95 -5.58 9.82
N PRO A 190 -3.05 -5.20 8.54
CA PRO A 190 -3.68 -3.95 8.16
C PRO A 190 -5.19 -3.94 8.27
N ILE A 191 -5.85 -5.10 8.26
CA ILE A 191 -7.31 -5.16 8.42
C ILE A 191 -7.65 -5.01 9.90
N GLU A 192 -6.95 -5.76 10.77
CA GLU A 192 -7.15 -5.67 12.21
C GLU A 192 -6.82 -4.26 12.72
N GLY A 193 -5.63 -3.75 12.40
CA GLY A 193 -5.18 -2.45 12.86
C GLY A 193 -6.06 -1.29 12.37
N MET A 194 -6.43 -1.27 11.09
CA MET A 194 -7.32 -0.23 10.57
C MET A 194 -8.71 -0.29 11.20
N SER A 195 -9.26 -1.49 11.41
CA SER A 195 -10.55 -1.64 12.08
C SER A 195 -10.53 -1.22 13.54
N GLY A 196 -9.43 -1.46 14.25
CA GLY A 196 -9.23 -1.00 15.63
C GLY A 196 -9.16 0.52 15.70
N LEU A 197 -8.40 1.16 14.83
CA LEU A 197 -8.37 2.63 14.72
C LEU A 197 -9.74 3.22 14.37
N ALA A 198 -10.44 2.60 13.42
CA ALA A 198 -11.77 3.03 13.02
C ALA A 198 -12.76 2.95 14.20
N ALA A 199 -12.69 1.89 15.01
CA ALA A 199 -13.52 1.75 16.20
C ALA A 199 -13.22 2.85 17.23
N GLN A 200 -11.95 3.11 17.54
CA GLN A 200 -11.55 4.17 18.48
C GLN A 200 -12.04 5.55 18.03
N ILE A 201 -11.91 5.86 16.73
CA ILE A 201 -12.35 7.15 16.18
C ILE A 201 -13.88 7.21 16.11
N SER A 202 -14.56 6.10 15.87
CA SER A 202 -16.02 6.09 15.89
C SER A 202 -16.60 6.36 17.29
N GLU A 203 -15.87 6.06 18.36
CA GLU A 203 -16.24 6.43 19.74
C GLU A 203 -16.05 7.93 19.99
N GLU A 204 -14.95 8.52 19.50
CA GLU A 204 -14.68 9.97 19.60
C GLU A 204 -15.66 10.78 18.73
N TYR A 205 -16.04 10.25 17.55
CA TYR A 205 -16.86 10.92 16.54
C TYR A 205 -18.10 10.08 16.16
N PRO A 206 -19.21 10.18 16.94
CA PRO A 206 -20.40 9.35 16.73
C PRO A 206 -21.13 9.63 15.41
N ASN A 207 -21.03 10.87 14.91
CA ASN A 207 -21.65 11.29 13.64
C ASN A 207 -20.67 11.17 12.46
N SER A 208 -20.03 10.00 12.33
CA SER A 208 -19.02 9.76 11.31
C SER A 208 -19.48 8.83 10.17
N VAL A 209 -18.89 9.04 8.99
CA VAL A 209 -19.02 8.16 7.82
C VAL A 209 -17.62 7.90 7.25
N PHE A 210 -17.31 6.63 7.01
CA PHE A 210 -16.04 6.21 6.45
C PHE A 210 -16.09 6.19 4.92
N PHE A 211 -15.02 6.64 4.29
CA PHE A 211 -14.85 6.71 2.85
C PHE A 211 -13.53 6.09 2.43
N ALA A 212 -13.54 5.27 1.39
CA ALA A 212 -12.34 4.70 0.81
C ALA A 212 -12.40 4.65 -0.70
N ALA A 213 -11.27 4.93 -1.35
CA ALA A 213 -11.12 4.67 -2.77
C ALA A 213 -10.88 3.18 -3.04
N ARG A 214 -11.44 2.68 -4.14
CA ARG A 214 -11.15 1.36 -4.71
C ARG A 214 -10.79 1.53 -6.18
N TYR A 215 -9.62 1.02 -6.56
CA TYR A 215 -9.20 1.01 -7.95
C TYR A 215 -10.05 0.03 -8.76
N ILE A 216 -10.62 0.49 -9.87
CA ILE A 216 -11.34 -0.33 -10.85
C ILE A 216 -10.58 -0.25 -12.16
N TYR A 217 -10.25 -1.41 -12.73
CA TYR A 217 -9.49 -1.51 -13.97
C TYR A 217 -10.45 -1.63 -15.17
N GLU A 218 -10.21 -0.91 -16.27
CA GLU A 218 -11.09 -0.97 -17.45
C GLU A 218 -11.17 -2.36 -18.11
N LYS A 219 -10.11 -3.18 -17.97
CA LYS A 219 -10.05 -4.56 -18.46
C LYS A 219 -9.80 -5.53 -17.30
N GLU A 220 -10.85 -5.80 -16.53
CA GLU A 220 -10.79 -6.87 -15.52
C GLU A 220 -10.77 -8.24 -16.22
N ASN A 221 -9.64 -8.93 -16.15
CA ASN A 221 -9.56 -10.34 -16.49
C ASN A 221 -9.96 -11.19 -15.27
N ILE A 222 -10.55 -12.37 -15.49
CA ILE A 222 -10.94 -13.29 -14.40
C ILE A 222 -9.74 -13.61 -13.48
N LEU A 223 -8.53 -13.70 -14.06
CA LEU A 223 -7.27 -13.87 -13.34
C LEU A 223 -6.90 -12.67 -12.46
N SER A 224 -7.13 -11.43 -12.89
CA SER A 224 -6.79 -10.24 -12.08
C SER A 224 -7.70 -10.13 -10.85
N ARG A 225 -8.98 -10.52 -11.00
CA ARG A 225 -9.96 -10.58 -9.90
C ARG A 225 -9.60 -11.62 -8.85
N LEU A 226 -8.96 -12.73 -9.23
CA LEU A 226 -8.58 -13.81 -8.31
C LEU A 226 -7.29 -13.49 -7.54
N ILE A 227 -6.39 -12.67 -8.12
CA ILE A 227 -5.08 -12.33 -7.54
C ILE A 227 -5.17 -11.12 -6.58
N HIS A 228 -6.12 -10.22 -6.77
CA HIS A 228 -6.23 -9.02 -5.94
C HIS A 228 -7.07 -9.29 -4.69
N SER A 229 -6.42 -9.31 -3.52
CA SER A 229 -7.14 -9.22 -2.25
C SER A 229 -7.68 -7.79 -2.10
N ASP A 230 -9.00 -7.68 -2.07
CA ASP A 230 -9.68 -6.39 -2.11
C ASP A 230 -9.79 -5.81 -0.69
N PHE A 231 -8.71 -5.16 -0.23
CA PHE A 231 -8.61 -4.57 1.10
C PHE A 231 -9.84 -3.73 1.49
N SER A 232 -10.33 -2.90 0.56
CA SER A 232 -11.45 -2.00 0.82
C SER A 232 -12.74 -2.78 1.11
N LEU A 233 -12.97 -3.93 0.45
CA LEU A 233 -14.12 -4.79 0.72
C LEU A 233 -13.97 -5.56 2.02
N ALA A 234 -12.75 -6.05 2.32
CA ALA A 234 -12.48 -6.77 3.57
C ALA A 234 -12.74 -5.87 4.79
N ILE A 235 -12.24 -4.64 4.76
CA ILE A 235 -12.50 -3.66 5.81
C ILE A 235 -13.97 -3.26 5.85
N GLN A 236 -14.62 -3.04 4.70
CA GLN A 236 -16.04 -2.69 4.69
C GLN A 236 -16.88 -3.74 5.42
N ARG A 237 -16.66 -5.03 5.15
CA ARG A 237 -17.35 -6.11 5.85
C ARG A 237 -17.11 -6.05 7.36
N LYS A 238 -15.87 -5.82 7.77
CA LYS A 238 -15.50 -5.75 9.20
C LYS A 238 -16.11 -4.52 9.89
N LEU A 239 -16.08 -3.36 9.26
CA LEU A 239 -16.70 -2.14 9.81
C LEU A 239 -18.23 -2.25 9.87
N GLN A 240 -18.85 -2.86 8.86
CA GLN A 240 -20.29 -3.13 8.86
C GLN A 240 -20.71 -4.06 10.00
N SER A 241 -19.90 -5.08 10.33
CA SER A 241 -20.17 -5.92 11.50
C SER A 241 -20.10 -5.17 12.83
N LEU A 242 -19.42 -4.03 12.86
CA LEU A 242 -19.33 -3.14 14.03
C LEU A 242 -20.39 -2.01 13.98
N GLY A 243 -21.32 -2.04 13.02
CA GLY A 243 -22.37 -1.01 12.86
C GLY A 243 -21.90 0.29 12.22
N MET A 244 -20.65 0.35 11.74
CA MET A 244 -20.08 1.54 11.11
C MET A 244 -20.41 1.63 9.62
N ARG A 245 -20.69 2.85 9.15
CA ARG A 245 -21.05 3.10 7.74
C ARG A 245 -19.81 3.42 6.92
N MET A 246 -19.56 2.62 5.88
CA MET A 246 -18.45 2.82 4.95
C MET A 246 -18.92 2.85 3.49
N LEU A 247 -18.53 3.90 2.77
CA LEU A 247 -18.74 4.09 1.34
C LEU A 247 -17.44 3.86 0.56
N ILE A 248 -17.53 3.01 -0.47
CA ILE A 248 -16.40 2.74 -1.38
C ILE A 248 -16.60 3.52 -2.67
N ILE A 249 -15.62 4.35 -3.02
CA ILE A 249 -15.64 5.20 -4.21
C ILE A 249 -14.79 4.55 -5.31
N PRO A 250 -15.34 4.33 -6.50
CA PRO A 250 -14.58 3.80 -7.61
C PRO A 250 -13.57 4.82 -8.14
N LEU A 251 -12.33 4.40 -8.31
CA LEU A 251 -11.25 5.15 -8.94
C LEU A 251 -10.79 4.37 -10.16
N LYS A 252 -11.11 4.87 -11.37
CA LYS A 252 -10.76 4.17 -12.60
C LYS A 252 -9.27 4.33 -12.91
N ILE A 253 -8.61 3.22 -13.25
CA ILE A 253 -7.25 3.14 -13.82
C ILE A 253 -7.33 2.45 -15.19
#